data_AF-A0A9D7TTC8-F1
#
_entry.id   AF-A0A9D7TTC8-F1
#
_cell.length_a   1.000
_cell.length_b   1.000
_cell.length_c   1.000
_cell.angle_alpha   90.00
_cell.angle_beta   90.00
_cell.angle_gamma   90.00
#
_symmetry.space_group_name_H-M   'P 1'
#
loop_
_entity.id
_entity.type
_entity.pdbx_description
1 polymer ?
#
loop_
_entity_poly.entity_id
_entity_poly.type
_entity_poly.pdbx_seq_one_letter_code
_entity_poly.pdbx_strand_id
1 'polypeptide(L)'
;MKNWITTITAVFIFVIGYSQKIAQITINGKGNADAFIIGLDENVKVYLTKDGNITKWGYDRYEVCKENYNDLLDAYVGRVEYYTQNDDEALRGKVKYIGKTLLTYYPSYENEILKGKLKAIGSINIDYFLAYEDAAVKGNIKTLGQQNITWYASYENEGLRGKLKTVGTTTLAYYSSFEDKAYRGKVKSINNNIITYYSSFENYSGNFKTGRPIFTENGIKYWIRNY
;
A
#
# COMPACT_ATOMS: atom_id res chain seq x y z
N MET A 1 -15.85 65.20 11.36
CA MET A 1 -14.95 64.06 11.09
C MET A 1 -15.68 62.80 11.54
N LYS A 2 -16.15 61.97 10.62
CA LYS A 2 -16.93 60.76 10.93
C LYS A 2 -16.23 59.60 10.26
N ASN A 3 -15.45 58.85 11.03
CA ASN A 3 -14.66 57.73 10.53
C ASN A 3 -15.56 56.50 10.49
N TRP A 4 -15.83 55.97 9.31
CA TRP A 4 -16.48 54.68 9.12
C TRP A 4 -15.40 53.59 9.13
N ILE A 5 -15.44 52.74 10.15
CA ILE A 5 -14.61 51.54 10.23
C ILE A 5 -15.44 50.39 9.64
N THR A 6 -15.09 49.96 8.43
CA THR A 6 -15.68 48.78 7.80
C THR A 6 -14.87 47.56 8.23
N THR A 7 -15.42 46.74 9.11
CA THR A 7 -14.81 45.48 9.53
C THR A 7 -15.08 44.41 8.46
N ILE A 8 -14.04 43.94 7.78
CA ILE A 8 -14.13 42.79 6.86
C ILE A 8 -14.05 41.51 7.68
N THR A 9 -15.16 40.79 7.79
CA THR A 9 -15.20 39.45 8.39
C THR A 9 -14.79 38.42 7.32
N ALA A 10 -13.61 37.82 7.47
CA ALA A 10 -13.17 36.72 6.61
C ALA A 10 -13.83 35.42 7.06
N VAL A 11 -14.70 34.85 6.23
CA VAL A 11 -15.29 33.52 6.43
C VAL A 11 -14.30 32.48 5.88
N PHE A 12 -13.60 31.77 6.77
CA PHE A 12 -12.82 30.60 6.40
C PHE A 12 -13.76 29.42 6.16
N ILE A 13 -14.04 29.12 4.89
CA ILE A 13 -14.69 27.86 4.50
C ILE A 13 -13.66 26.75 4.66
N PHE A 14 -13.79 25.95 5.73
CA PHE A 14 -13.05 24.70 5.88
C PHE A 14 -13.63 23.67 4.89
N VAL A 15 -13.01 23.54 3.72
CA VAL A 15 -13.23 22.39 2.85
C VAL A 15 -12.57 21.20 3.54
N ILE A 16 -13.37 20.24 4.01
CA ILE A 16 -12.88 18.97 4.55
C ILE A 16 -12.35 18.17 3.36
N GLY A 17 -11.07 18.38 3.01
CA GLY A 17 -10.39 17.63 1.98
C GLY A 17 -10.11 16.21 2.46
N TYR A 18 -10.65 15.20 1.78
CA TYR A 18 -10.16 13.83 1.95
C TYR A 18 -8.75 13.79 1.37
N SER A 19 -7.74 13.81 2.23
CA SER A 19 -6.36 13.72 1.79
C SER A 19 -6.06 12.30 1.32
N GLN A 20 -5.45 12.18 0.13
CA GLN A 20 -4.98 10.91 -0.42
C GLN A 20 -3.98 10.29 0.57
N LYS A 21 -4.21 9.02 0.93
CA LYS A 21 -3.36 8.31 1.90
C LYS A 21 -3.31 6.80 1.62
N ILE A 22 -2.31 6.14 2.22
CA ILE A 22 -2.33 4.68 2.33
C ILE A 22 -3.50 4.32 3.25
N ALA A 23 -4.51 3.68 2.70
CA ALA A 23 -5.70 3.25 3.44
C ALA A 23 -5.48 1.88 4.07
N GLN A 24 -4.83 0.97 3.32
CA GLN A 24 -4.63 -0.40 3.77
C GLN A 24 -3.37 -1.02 3.15
N ILE A 25 -2.74 -1.94 3.89
CA ILE A 25 -1.73 -2.85 3.39
C ILE A 25 -2.24 -4.27 3.61
N THR A 26 -2.26 -5.06 2.54
CA THR A 26 -2.63 -6.46 2.60
C THR A 26 -1.38 -7.33 2.62
N ILE A 27 -1.36 -8.31 3.51
CA ILE A 27 -0.28 -9.29 3.66
C ILE A 27 -0.88 -10.68 3.45
N ASN A 28 -0.28 -11.49 2.59
CA ASN A 28 -0.78 -12.83 2.36
C ASN A 28 -0.37 -13.81 3.47
N GLY A 29 -0.94 -15.00 3.47
CA GLY A 29 -0.67 -16.04 4.48
C GLY A 29 0.77 -16.53 4.52
N LYS A 30 1.65 -16.10 3.60
CA LYS A 30 3.11 -16.38 3.63
C LYS A 30 3.93 -15.19 4.14
N GLY A 31 3.29 -14.10 4.57
CA GLY A 31 3.95 -12.89 5.06
C GLY A 31 4.46 -11.94 3.96
N ASN A 32 4.09 -12.13 2.70
CA ASN A 32 4.47 -11.18 1.65
C ASN A 32 3.43 -10.06 1.56
N ALA A 33 3.90 -8.81 1.38
CA ALA A 33 3.03 -7.68 1.07
C ALA A 33 2.40 -7.90 -0.31
N ASP A 34 1.08 -8.07 -0.31
CA ASP A 34 0.28 -8.38 -1.48
C ASP A 34 -0.17 -7.11 -2.20
N ALA A 35 -0.65 -6.12 -1.44
CA ALA A 35 -1.09 -4.84 -1.99
C ALA A 35 -0.90 -3.68 -0.99
N PHE A 36 -0.50 -2.53 -1.52
CA PHE A 36 -0.62 -1.22 -0.89
C PHE A 36 -1.84 -0.52 -1.51
N ILE A 37 -2.85 -0.26 -0.70
CA ILE A 37 -4.13 0.29 -1.15
C ILE A 37 -4.17 1.78 -0.80
N ILE A 38 -4.22 2.60 -1.83
CA ILE A 38 -4.30 4.06 -1.73
C ILE A 38 -5.77 4.47 -1.79
N GLY A 39 -6.22 5.24 -0.80
CA GLY A 39 -7.52 5.91 -0.86
C GLY A 39 -7.39 7.23 -1.64
N LEU A 40 -8.23 7.40 -2.64
CA LEU A 40 -8.38 8.65 -3.38
C LEU A 40 -9.65 9.40 -2.92
N ASP A 41 -9.89 10.53 -3.57
CA ASP A 41 -11.17 11.23 -3.51
C ASP A 41 -12.33 10.30 -3.94
N GLU A 42 -13.55 10.70 -3.58
CA GLU A 42 -14.78 9.98 -3.94
C GLU A 42 -14.83 8.54 -3.41
N ASN A 43 -13.98 8.17 -2.44
CA ASN A 43 -13.85 6.82 -1.88
C ASN A 43 -13.32 5.76 -2.87
N VAL A 44 -12.61 6.16 -3.91
CA VAL A 44 -11.94 5.23 -4.82
C VAL A 44 -10.70 4.64 -4.12
N LYS A 45 -10.46 3.35 -4.31
CA LYS A 45 -9.25 2.66 -3.86
C LYS A 45 -8.40 2.29 -5.08
N VAL A 46 -7.09 2.48 -5.00
CA VAL A 46 -6.10 2.04 -6.00
C VAL A 46 -5.18 1.00 -5.38
N TYR A 47 -5.04 -0.15 -6.02
CA TYR A 47 -4.24 -1.27 -5.52
C TYR A 47 -2.88 -1.28 -6.20
N LEU A 48 -1.83 -1.09 -5.42
CA LEU A 48 -0.45 -1.13 -5.86
C LEU A 48 0.22 -2.42 -5.40
N THR A 49 0.99 -3.05 -6.27
CA THR A 49 1.94 -4.09 -5.87
C THR A 49 3.11 -3.50 -5.07
N LYS A 50 3.92 -4.35 -4.44
CA LYS A 50 5.15 -3.91 -3.76
C LYS A 50 6.15 -3.19 -4.64
N ASP A 51 6.08 -3.40 -5.95
CA ASP A 51 6.92 -2.80 -6.97
C ASP A 51 6.23 -1.64 -7.72
N GLY A 52 5.08 -1.18 -7.23
CA GLY A 52 4.42 0.05 -7.68
C GLY A 52 3.54 -0.07 -8.92
N ASN A 53 3.22 -1.30 -9.35
CA ASN A 53 2.28 -1.51 -10.44
C ASN A 53 0.84 -1.41 -9.94
N ILE A 54 0.00 -0.69 -10.69
CA ILE A 54 -1.44 -0.65 -10.43
C ILE A 54 -2.07 -1.94 -10.96
N THR A 55 -2.74 -2.67 -10.08
CA THR A 55 -3.42 -3.93 -10.43
C THR A 55 -4.90 -3.74 -10.68
N LYS A 56 -5.53 -2.82 -9.94
CA LYS A 56 -6.95 -2.48 -10.06
C LYS A 56 -7.27 -1.20 -9.29
N TRP A 57 -8.43 -0.62 -9.59
CA TRP A 57 -9.03 0.48 -8.85
C TRP A 57 -10.55 0.42 -8.92
N GLY A 58 -11.22 1.09 -8.00
CA GLY A 58 -12.69 1.11 -7.92
C GLY A 58 -13.19 1.40 -6.51
N TYR A 59 -14.49 1.21 -6.27
CA TYR A 59 -15.08 1.37 -4.95
C TYR A 59 -15.01 0.07 -4.16
N ASP A 60 -14.60 0.16 -2.89
CA ASP A 60 -14.65 -0.96 -1.94
C ASP A 60 -16.01 -0.97 -1.23
N ARG A 61 -17.00 -1.67 -1.81
CA ARG A 61 -18.37 -1.76 -1.26
C ARG A 61 -18.40 -2.45 0.11
N TYR A 62 -17.40 -3.25 0.44
CA TYR A 62 -17.40 -4.13 1.61
C TYR A 62 -16.29 -3.80 2.61
N GLU A 63 -15.91 -2.52 2.73
CA GLU A 63 -14.86 -2.07 3.66
C GLU A 63 -15.09 -2.52 5.12
N VAL A 64 -16.35 -2.82 5.48
CA VAL A 64 -16.81 -3.28 6.81
C VAL A 64 -16.85 -4.81 6.97
N CYS A 65 -17.04 -5.60 5.90
CA CYS A 65 -17.29 -7.06 6.00
C CYS A 65 -16.34 -7.88 5.11
N LYS A 66 -15.03 -7.70 5.25
CA LYS A 66 -14.01 -8.31 4.37
C LYS A 66 -13.85 -9.83 4.49
N GLU A 67 -14.50 -10.49 5.46
CA GLU A 67 -14.30 -11.93 5.69
C GLU A 67 -14.83 -12.82 4.54
N ASN A 68 -15.75 -12.32 3.69
CA ASN A 68 -16.39 -13.13 2.64
C ASN A 68 -16.33 -12.55 1.22
N TYR A 69 -15.66 -11.41 0.99
CA TYR A 69 -15.67 -10.72 -0.31
C TYR A 69 -14.25 -10.58 -0.90
N ASN A 70 -14.03 -11.27 -2.03
CA ASN A 70 -12.77 -11.49 -2.76
C ASN A 70 -12.13 -10.24 -3.37
N ASP A 71 -11.77 -9.23 -2.58
CA ASP A 71 -11.13 -7.99 -3.07
C ASP A 71 -11.85 -7.37 -4.29
N LEU A 72 -13.16 -7.61 -4.42
CA LEU A 72 -13.97 -7.19 -5.55
C LEU A 72 -14.19 -5.69 -5.41
N LEU A 73 -13.85 -4.96 -6.47
CA LEU A 73 -14.09 -3.53 -6.56
C LEU A 73 -15.24 -3.30 -7.52
N ASP A 74 -16.18 -2.45 -7.13
CA ASP A 74 -17.13 -1.92 -8.09
C ASP A 74 -16.40 -0.97 -9.03
N ALA A 75 -16.78 -1.00 -10.31
CA ALA A 75 -16.22 -0.11 -11.31
C ALA A 75 -16.41 1.36 -10.89
N TYR A 76 -15.33 2.13 -10.99
CA TYR A 76 -15.40 3.57 -10.84
C TYR A 76 -16.09 4.18 -12.07
N VAL A 77 -17.21 4.86 -11.85
CA VAL A 77 -18.06 5.40 -12.93
C VAL A 77 -17.70 6.83 -13.32
N GLY A 78 -16.75 7.44 -12.62
CA GLY A 78 -16.26 8.78 -12.94
C GLY A 78 -15.19 8.77 -14.05
N ARG A 79 -14.56 9.94 -14.23
CA ARG A 79 -13.56 10.15 -15.29
C ARG A 79 -12.34 9.23 -15.12
N VAL A 80 -12.01 8.47 -16.15
CA VAL A 80 -10.73 7.75 -16.26
C VAL A 80 -10.10 8.12 -17.59
N GLU A 81 -8.85 8.58 -17.55
CA GLU A 81 -8.07 8.91 -18.75
C GLU A 81 -6.80 8.08 -18.78
N TYR A 82 -6.29 7.79 -19.98
CA TYR A 82 -5.08 7.01 -20.20
C TYR A 82 -4.06 7.82 -20.99
N TYR A 83 -2.78 7.51 -20.78
CA TYR A 83 -1.71 7.96 -21.66
C TYR A 83 -1.88 7.34 -23.05
N THR A 84 -1.71 8.16 -24.07
CA THR A 84 -2.00 7.87 -25.48
C THR A 84 -0.72 7.60 -26.27
N GLN A 85 -0.86 7.28 -27.56
CA GLN A 85 0.27 7.12 -28.47
C GLN A 85 1.15 8.38 -28.62
N ASN A 86 0.60 9.56 -28.31
CA ASN A 86 1.33 10.83 -28.38
C ASN A 86 2.20 11.07 -27.14
N ASP A 87 2.03 10.25 -26.09
CA ASP A 87 2.85 10.29 -24.88
C ASP A 87 4.08 9.36 -25.03
N ASP A 88 5.03 9.52 -24.10
CA ASP A 88 6.23 8.71 -23.97
C ASP A 88 5.91 7.21 -23.98
N GLU A 89 6.76 6.42 -24.65
CA GLU A 89 6.52 4.99 -24.91
C GLU A 89 6.31 4.16 -23.64
N ALA A 90 6.98 4.51 -22.54
CA ALA A 90 6.85 3.80 -21.27
C ALA A 90 5.52 4.11 -20.55
N LEU A 91 4.82 5.16 -20.97
CA LEU A 91 3.57 5.62 -20.36
C LEU A 91 2.32 5.07 -21.05
N ARG A 92 2.41 4.73 -22.34
CA ARG A 92 1.26 4.40 -23.19
C ARG A 92 0.38 3.31 -22.59
N GLY A 93 -0.92 3.54 -22.59
CA GLY A 93 -1.91 2.60 -22.04
C GLY A 93 -2.00 2.58 -20.50
N LYS A 94 -1.11 3.28 -19.78
CA LYS A 94 -1.24 3.45 -18.32
C LYS A 94 -2.31 4.48 -17.99
N VAL A 95 -2.96 4.29 -16.85
CA VAL A 95 -3.98 5.22 -16.35
C VAL A 95 -3.33 6.54 -15.96
N LYS A 96 -3.80 7.64 -16.53
CA LYS A 96 -3.31 9.00 -16.33
C LYS A 96 -4.15 9.76 -15.32
N TYR A 97 -5.47 9.60 -15.35
CA TYR A 97 -6.37 10.20 -14.37
C TYR A 97 -7.38 9.19 -13.84
N ILE A 98 -7.67 9.27 -12.53
CA ILE A 98 -8.83 8.67 -11.89
C ILE A 98 -9.55 9.78 -11.14
N GLY A 99 -10.74 10.17 -11.62
CA GLY A 99 -11.42 11.36 -11.16
C GLY A 99 -10.57 12.61 -11.37
N LYS A 100 -10.27 13.33 -10.28
CA LYS A 100 -9.41 14.51 -10.28
C LYS A 100 -7.94 14.19 -10.00
N THR A 101 -7.63 12.96 -9.61
CA THR A 101 -6.29 12.54 -9.24
C THR A 101 -5.46 12.23 -10.48
N LEU A 102 -4.36 12.97 -10.66
CA LEU A 102 -3.35 12.69 -11.68
C LEU A 102 -2.45 11.55 -11.21
N LEU A 103 -2.17 10.60 -12.10
CA LEU A 103 -1.21 9.53 -11.90
C LEU A 103 -0.05 9.76 -12.86
N THR A 104 1.16 9.87 -12.31
CA THR A 104 2.39 10.08 -13.09
C THR A 104 3.31 8.88 -12.98
N TYR A 105 4.12 8.63 -14.01
CA TYR A 105 5.05 7.51 -14.07
C TYR A 105 6.42 8.01 -14.55
N TYR A 106 7.44 7.20 -14.35
CA TYR A 106 8.76 7.46 -14.90
C TYR A 106 8.76 7.22 -16.42
N PRO A 107 9.25 8.19 -17.23
CA PRO A 107 9.33 8.08 -18.69
C PRO A 107 10.43 7.09 -19.14
N SER A 108 10.53 6.86 -20.45
CA SER A 108 11.43 5.86 -21.03
C SER A 108 12.92 6.18 -20.93
N TYR A 109 13.28 7.43 -20.63
CA TYR A 109 14.67 7.87 -20.46
C TYR A 109 15.19 7.77 -19.01
N GLU A 110 14.37 7.30 -18.08
CA GLU A 110 14.77 7.07 -16.69
C GLU A 110 15.60 5.79 -16.50
N ASN A 111 16.03 5.53 -15.26
CA ASN A 111 16.68 4.27 -14.91
C ASN A 111 15.82 3.06 -15.33
N GLU A 112 16.42 2.01 -15.90
CA GLU A 112 15.75 0.78 -16.34
C GLU A 112 14.79 0.17 -15.31
N ILE A 113 15.10 0.29 -14.02
CA ILE A 113 14.25 -0.23 -12.94
C ILE A 113 13.01 0.63 -12.75
N LEU A 114 13.11 1.93 -13.03
CA LEU A 114 12.06 2.91 -12.81
C LEU A 114 11.14 3.07 -14.02
N LYS A 115 11.64 2.88 -15.25
CA LYS A 115 10.87 3.10 -16.50
C LYS A 115 9.47 2.50 -16.41
N GLY A 116 8.45 3.35 -16.60
CA GLY A 116 7.04 2.98 -16.56
C GLY A 116 6.47 2.67 -15.17
N LYS A 117 7.26 2.70 -14.09
CA LYS A 117 6.75 2.59 -12.71
C LYS A 117 6.01 3.85 -12.31
N LEU A 118 5.02 3.68 -11.45
CA LEU A 118 4.23 4.77 -10.90
C LEU A 118 5.12 5.69 -10.05
N LYS A 119 5.18 6.96 -10.39
CA LYS A 119 6.00 7.97 -9.70
C LYS A 119 5.18 8.74 -8.66
N ALA A 120 3.92 9.03 -8.96
CA ALA A 120 3.03 9.69 -8.01
C ALA A 120 1.55 9.40 -8.29
N ILE A 121 0.74 9.47 -7.23
CA ILE A 121 -0.72 9.49 -7.26
C ILE A 121 -1.18 10.77 -6.56
N GLY A 122 -1.60 11.76 -7.35
CA GLY A 122 -1.95 13.09 -6.85
C GLY A 122 -0.79 13.70 -6.07
N SER A 123 -0.99 13.93 -4.77
CA SER A 123 0.03 14.47 -3.86
C SER A 123 0.95 13.42 -3.23
N ILE A 124 0.70 12.12 -3.47
CA ILE A 124 1.52 11.02 -2.94
C ILE A 124 2.65 10.73 -3.93
N ASN A 125 3.89 11.08 -3.56
CA ASN A 125 5.08 10.66 -4.28
C ASN A 125 5.51 9.24 -3.88
N ILE A 126 6.15 8.53 -4.81
CA ILE A 126 6.63 7.16 -4.62
C ILE A 126 8.07 7.07 -5.10
N ASP A 127 8.98 6.67 -4.20
CA ASP A 127 10.35 6.29 -4.56
C ASP A 127 10.54 4.79 -4.43
N TYR A 128 11.55 4.27 -5.12
CA TYR A 128 11.85 2.85 -5.21
C TYR A 128 13.30 2.56 -4.86
N PHE A 129 13.55 1.34 -4.40
CA PHE A 129 14.91 0.83 -4.26
C PHE A 129 15.53 0.57 -5.64
N LEU A 130 16.78 0.99 -5.81
CA LEU A 130 17.56 0.78 -7.04
C LEU A 130 18.38 -0.51 -6.96
N ALA A 131 18.95 -0.95 -8.08
CA ALA A 131 19.63 -2.25 -8.19
C ALA A 131 20.88 -2.37 -7.32
N TYR A 132 21.56 -1.25 -7.06
CA TYR A 132 22.81 -1.25 -6.31
C TYR A 132 22.59 -1.32 -4.80
N GLU A 133 21.35 -1.20 -4.30
CA GLU A 133 21.07 -1.19 -2.87
C GLU A 133 21.04 -2.60 -2.29
N ASP A 134 20.11 -3.46 -2.74
CA ASP A 134 20.05 -4.87 -2.33
C ASP A 134 19.18 -5.68 -3.31
N ALA A 135 19.60 -6.92 -3.61
CA ALA A 135 18.96 -7.77 -4.61
C ALA A 135 17.54 -8.21 -4.22
N ALA A 136 17.23 -8.36 -2.93
CA ALA A 136 15.92 -8.80 -2.46
C ALA A 136 14.87 -7.67 -2.48
N VAL A 137 15.32 -6.41 -2.55
CA VAL A 137 14.46 -5.23 -2.45
C VAL A 137 14.44 -4.38 -3.71
N LYS A 138 15.33 -4.65 -4.68
CA LYS A 138 15.40 -3.97 -5.97
C LYS A 138 14.00 -3.78 -6.59
N GLY A 139 13.65 -2.54 -6.87
CA GLY A 139 12.39 -2.15 -7.49
C GLY A 139 11.17 -2.16 -6.56
N ASN A 140 11.32 -2.55 -5.29
CA ASN A 140 10.26 -2.39 -4.29
C ASN A 140 10.11 -0.90 -3.93
N ILE A 141 8.91 -0.51 -3.48
CA ILE A 141 8.62 0.81 -2.95
C ILE A 141 9.47 1.08 -1.71
N LYS A 142 10.16 2.22 -1.70
CA LYS A 142 11.01 2.73 -0.61
C LYS A 142 10.31 3.82 0.19
N THR A 143 9.58 4.70 -0.49
CA THR A 143 8.76 5.74 0.13
C THR A 143 7.39 5.77 -0.54
N LEU A 144 6.35 6.03 0.25
CA LEU A 144 4.98 6.16 -0.25
C LEU A 144 4.29 7.29 0.51
N GLY A 145 4.29 8.47 -0.10
CA GLY A 145 3.91 9.72 0.56
C GLY A 145 4.85 10.02 1.72
N GLN A 146 4.31 10.17 2.93
CA GLN A 146 5.09 10.43 4.14
C GLN A 146 5.65 9.17 4.80
N GLN A 147 5.33 7.99 4.27
CA GLN A 147 5.73 6.72 4.88
C GLN A 147 7.04 6.23 4.29
N ASN A 148 8.06 6.09 5.14
CA ASN A 148 9.26 5.32 4.81
C ASN A 148 8.97 3.83 4.92
N ILE A 149 9.30 3.06 3.90
CA ILE A 149 9.04 1.63 3.83
C ILE A 149 10.37 0.88 3.78
N THR A 150 10.56 -0.04 4.72
CA THR A 150 11.75 -0.91 4.72
C THR A 150 11.35 -2.36 4.52
N TRP A 151 12.28 -3.13 3.97
CA TRP A 151 12.11 -4.54 3.66
C TRP A 151 13.27 -5.32 4.28
N TYR A 152 13.05 -6.61 4.52
CA TYR A 152 14.14 -7.51 4.89
C TYR A 152 15.09 -7.70 3.71
N ALA A 153 16.36 -7.37 3.91
CA ALA A 153 17.42 -7.43 2.91
C ALA A 153 17.82 -8.87 2.56
N SER A 154 18.63 -9.04 1.52
CA SER A 154 19.07 -10.34 1.01
C SER A 154 19.93 -11.16 1.99
N TYR A 155 20.63 -10.51 2.92
CA TYR A 155 21.46 -11.17 3.93
C TYR A 155 20.68 -11.70 5.14
N GLU A 156 19.40 -11.33 5.27
CA GLU A 156 18.54 -11.78 6.37
C GLU A 156 18.17 -13.27 6.22
N ASN A 157 17.50 -13.82 7.24
CA ASN A 157 16.99 -15.19 7.21
C ASN A 157 16.15 -15.45 5.94
N GLU A 158 16.32 -16.63 5.32
CA GLU A 158 15.69 -16.97 4.03
C GLU A 158 14.17 -16.80 4.04
N GLY A 159 13.51 -17.12 5.15
CA GLY A 159 12.06 -16.97 5.31
C GLY A 159 11.59 -15.52 5.44
N LEU A 160 12.50 -14.56 5.56
CA LEU A 160 12.23 -13.14 5.77
C LEU A 160 12.53 -12.27 4.54
N ARG A 161 13.49 -12.66 3.70
CA ARG A 161 14.00 -11.83 2.59
C ARG A 161 12.87 -11.28 1.71
N GLY A 162 12.95 -9.99 1.41
CA GLY A 162 11.98 -9.28 0.57
C GLY A 162 10.62 -9.03 1.22
N LYS A 163 10.41 -9.40 2.49
CA LYS A 163 9.18 -9.10 3.24
C LYS A 163 9.19 -7.69 3.81
N LEU A 164 8.00 -7.16 4.01
CA LEU A 164 7.79 -5.82 4.55
C LEU A 164 8.24 -5.77 6.02
N LYS A 165 9.22 -4.94 6.34
CA LYS A 165 9.81 -4.85 7.69
C LYS A 165 9.23 -3.67 8.47
N THR A 166 9.16 -2.49 7.86
CA THR A 166 8.52 -1.31 8.49
C THR A 166 7.74 -0.47 7.49
N VAL A 167 6.73 0.25 7.99
CA VAL A 167 5.98 1.29 7.29
C VAL A 167 5.82 2.46 8.26
N GLY A 168 6.53 3.55 8.02
CA GLY A 168 6.63 4.65 8.98
C GLY A 168 7.17 4.15 10.31
N THR A 169 6.40 4.33 11.38
CA THR A 169 6.73 3.82 12.72
C THR A 169 6.16 2.43 13.01
N THR A 170 5.36 1.85 12.10
CA THR A 170 4.83 0.50 12.26
C THR A 170 5.90 -0.54 11.89
N THR A 171 6.17 -1.48 12.79
CA THR A 171 7.12 -2.58 12.58
C THR A 171 6.39 -3.90 12.43
N LEU A 172 6.85 -4.73 11.50
CA LEU A 172 6.32 -6.07 11.26
C LEU A 172 7.41 -7.11 11.53
N ALA A 173 7.10 -8.10 12.36
CA ALA A 173 7.97 -9.24 12.62
C ALA A 173 7.33 -10.51 12.08
N TYR A 174 8.16 -11.49 11.74
CA TYR A 174 7.73 -12.75 11.15
C TYR A 174 8.40 -13.92 11.84
N TYR A 175 7.78 -15.09 11.72
CA TYR A 175 8.36 -16.34 12.12
C TYR A 175 9.53 -16.71 11.20
N SER A 176 10.70 -17.03 11.77
CA SER A 176 11.91 -17.34 10.98
C SER A 176 11.82 -18.70 10.29
N SER A 177 12.77 -19.00 9.40
CA SER A 177 12.84 -20.31 8.72
C SER A 177 13.12 -21.50 9.67
N PHE A 178 13.59 -21.24 10.90
CA PHE A 178 13.86 -22.25 11.92
C PHE A 178 12.62 -22.64 12.72
N GLU A 179 11.53 -21.91 12.57
CA GLU A 179 10.28 -22.20 13.28
C GLU A 179 9.45 -23.27 12.55
N ASP A 180 8.35 -23.71 13.18
CA ASP A 180 7.51 -24.80 12.69
C ASP A 180 7.05 -24.55 11.24
N LYS A 181 7.07 -25.62 10.43
CA LYS A 181 6.71 -25.60 9.01
C LYS A 181 5.32 -25.02 8.72
N ALA A 182 4.39 -25.10 9.68
CA ALA A 182 3.02 -24.62 9.57
C ALA A 182 2.92 -23.09 9.52
N TYR A 183 3.86 -22.39 10.17
CA TYR A 183 3.78 -20.94 10.31
C TYR A 183 5.10 -20.19 10.07
N ARG A 184 6.20 -20.87 9.73
CA ARG A 184 7.43 -20.22 9.29
C ARG A 184 7.15 -19.24 8.15
N GLY A 185 7.72 -18.03 8.27
CA GLY A 185 7.48 -16.92 7.36
C GLY A 185 6.16 -16.18 7.56
N LYS A 186 5.20 -16.68 8.34
CA LYS A 186 3.95 -15.94 8.62
C LYS A 186 4.22 -14.74 9.54
N VAL A 187 3.33 -13.76 9.52
CA VAL A 187 3.41 -12.56 10.38
C VAL A 187 3.30 -12.98 11.84
N LYS A 188 4.29 -12.64 12.65
CA LYS A 188 4.38 -12.91 14.08
C LYS A 188 3.84 -11.74 14.91
N SER A 189 4.11 -10.51 14.46
CA SER A 189 3.53 -9.32 15.08
C SER A 189 3.47 -8.13 14.13
N ILE A 190 2.55 -7.22 14.45
CA ILE A 190 2.51 -5.86 13.91
C ILE A 190 2.52 -4.91 15.11
N ASN A 191 3.62 -4.19 15.30
CA ASN A 191 3.95 -3.49 16.55
C ASN A 191 3.82 -4.44 17.76
N ASN A 192 2.99 -4.06 18.73
CA ASN A 192 2.76 -4.82 19.96
C ASN A 192 1.66 -5.88 19.81
N ASN A 193 1.02 -5.96 18.64
CA ASN A 193 -0.02 -6.96 18.40
C ASN A 193 0.63 -8.28 17.98
N ILE A 194 0.63 -9.25 18.90
CA ILE A 194 1.20 -10.58 18.68
C ILE A 194 0.16 -11.50 18.06
N ILE A 195 0.62 -12.34 17.14
CA ILE A 195 -0.18 -13.32 16.44
C ILE A 195 0.48 -14.68 16.59
N THR A 196 -0.31 -15.70 16.92
CA THR A 196 0.17 -17.09 16.98
C THR A 196 -0.64 -17.97 16.05
N TYR A 197 -0.04 -19.10 15.65
CA TYR A 197 -0.66 -20.07 14.76
C TYR A 197 -0.62 -21.46 15.38
N TYR A 198 -1.52 -22.33 14.95
CA TYR A 198 -1.45 -23.75 15.28
C TYR A 198 -0.20 -24.36 14.63
N SER A 199 0.55 -25.12 15.43
CA SER A 199 1.74 -25.84 14.97
C SER A 199 1.38 -27.00 14.05
N SER A 200 2.40 -27.60 13.42
CA SER A 200 2.21 -28.77 12.56
C SER A 200 1.76 -30.04 13.28
N PHE A 201 1.71 -30.02 14.61
CA PHE A 201 1.26 -31.12 15.46
C PHE A 201 -0.18 -30.94 15.97
N GLU A 202 -0.82 -29.82 15.65
CA GLU A 202 -2.18 -29.48 16.09
C GLU A 202 -3.18 -29.56 14.93
N ASN A 203 -4.45 -29.76 15.26
CA ASN A 203 -5.53 -29.57 14.30
C ASN A 203 -5.55 -28.11 13.84
N TYR A 204 -5.92 -27.89 12.56
CA TYR A 204 -5.89 -26.57 11.92
C TYR A 204 -4.49 -25.96 11.78
N SER A 205 -3.43 -26.79 11.75
CA SER A 205 -2.04 -26.42 11.48
C SER A 205 -1.91 -25.25 10.49
N GLY A 206 -1.27 -24.17 10.93
CA GLY A 206 -1.02 -22.97 10.14
C GLY A 206 -2.10 -21.91 10.23
N ASN A 207 -3.30 -22.22 10.73
CA ASN A 207 -4.33 -21.21 10.98
C ASN A 207 -4.01 -20.36 12.20
N PHE A 208 -4.62 -19.17 12.27
CA PHE A 208 -4.56 -18.32 13.47
C PHE A 208 -5.04 -19.09 14.71
N LYS A 209 -4.20 -19.12 15.73
CA LYS A 209 -4.51 -19.63 17.06
C LYS A 209 -4.89 -18.49 18.00
N THR A 210 -4.16 -17.37 17.94
CA THR A 210 -4.51 -16.12 18.62
C THR A 210 -4.18 -14.92 17.74
N GLY A 211 -4.85 -13.79 17.99
CA GLY A 211 -4.70 -12.56 17.23
C GLY A 211 -5.96 -12.21 16.43
N ARG A 212 -5.84 -11.19 15.58
CA ARG A 212 -6.90 -10.76 14.66
C ARG A 212 -6.32 -10.66 13.24
N PRO A 213 -7.10 -10.86 12.19
CA PRO A 213 -6.60 -10.71 10.82
C PRO A 213 -6.41 -9.24 10.43
N ILE A 214 -7.04 -8.31 11.15
CA ILE A 214 -7.03 -6.88 10.82
C ILE A 214 -6.52 -6.07 12.01
N PHE A 215 -5.55 -5.21 11.75
CA PHE A 215 -4.99 -4.22 12.69
C PHE A 215 -5.09 -2.82 12.08
N THR A 216 -5.12 -1.78 12.91
CA THR A 216 -5.00 -0.41 12.44
C THR A 216 -3.91 0.27 13.23
N GLU A 217 -2.82 0.62 12.54
CA GLU A 217 -1.64 1.24 13.14
C GLU A 217 -1.32 2.50 12.34
N ASN A 218 -1.11 3.63 13.01
CA ASN A 218 -0.84 4.93 12.38
C ASN A 218 -1.86 5.34 11.29
N GLY A 219 -3.13 4.96 11.46
CA GLY A 219 -4.19 5.26 10.49
C GLY A 219 -4.16 4.42 9.21
N ILE A 220 -3.31 3.39 9.15
CA ILE A 220 -3.24 2.40 8.07
C ILE A 220 -3.81 1.08 8.57
N LYS A 221 -4.74 0.50 7.80
CA LYS A 221 -5.28 -0.83 8.06
C LYS A 221 -4.29 -1.90 7.56
N TYR A 222 -3.93 -2.85 8.40
CA TYR A 222 -3.14 -4.03 7.99
C TYR A 222 -4.06 -5.23 7.96
N TRP A 223 -4.20 -5.87 6.81
CA TRP A 223 -5.03 -7.08 6.66
C TRP A 223 -4.18 -8.28 6.30
N ILE A 224 -4.16 -9.26 7.18
CA ILE A 224 -3.47 -10.53 6.99
C ILE A 224 -4.48 -11.56 6.48
N ARG A 225 -4.29 -12.01 5.24
CA ARG A 225 -5.11 -13.08 4.65
C ARG A 225 -4.65 -14.42 5.20
N ASN A 226 -5.56 -15.16 5.83
CA ASN A 226 -5.28 -16.49 6.32
C ASN A 226 -5.56 -17.54 5.24
N TYR A 227 -4.58 -18.39 4.97
CA TYR A 227 -4.76 -19.70 4.31
C TYR A 227 -4.02 -20.74 5.15
#